data_AF-A0A453L1P7-F1
#
_entry.id   AF-A0A453L1P7-F1
#
_cell.length_a   1.000
_cell.length_b   1.000
_cell.length_c   1.000
_cell.angle_alpha   90.00
_cell.angle_beta   90.00
_cell.angle_gamma   90.00
#
_symmetry.space_group_name_H-M   'P 1'
#
loop_
_entity.id
_entity.type
_entity.pdbx_description
1 polymer ?
#
loop_
_entity_poly.entity_id
_entity_poly.type
_entity_poly.pdbx_seq_one_letter_code
_entity_poly.pdbx_strand_id
1 'polypeptide(L)'
;LFAKHWIPFCKRYNIEPRSPAAYFSESDGHQDLCSPKEWSLIREMYEDMTERIDTAVLSGKISEEVKANHKGFHEWDQENTSKNHQPIVQILIEGKDKNANDDEGNVLPTLVYMAREKRPQHHHNFKAGAMNALIRVSSVISNSPIIMNVDCDMYSNNCDTIRDALCFFLDEEMGHKIGFVQFPQNYNNLTKNNIYGNSHQVTNQVLMGGMDSVGGPMYVGTGCFHRREILCGRRFTEDYKEDWNGGIKDKTQESIVEIEEKAKSLAASTYEHDTQWGDEIGIKYGYPAEDIVTGLGIHCRGWKSVHSNPPRPAFLGVAPTTLAQTLLQHKRWSEGSFSIFLSKYCPFMFGHGKIKLRHQMGYSIYGLWAPNSIPTLYYVIIPSLALLKGISLFPEVMIQNRKSLSLVSYAFYYN
;
A
#
# COMPACT_ATOMS: atom_id res chain seq x y z
N LEU A 1 -4.93 -15.02 23.35
CA LEU A 1 -4.62 -14.26 22.10
C LEU A 1 -3.16 -14.53 21.75
N PHE A 2 -2.87 -15.15 20.60
CA PHE A 2 -1.51 -15.54 20.21
C PHE A 2 -0.50 -14.39 20.24
N ALA A 3 -0.90 -13.19 19.84
CA ALA A 3 -0.05 -12.00 19.84
C ALA A 3 0.57 -11.66 21.22
N LYS A 4 -0.10 -12.03 22.33
CA LYS A 4 0.43 -11.83 23.71
C LYS A 4 1.72 -12.60 23.97
N HIS A 5 1.90 -13.72 23.27
CA HIS A 5 3.06 -14.59 23.38
C HIS A 5 4.06 -14.30 22.26
N TRP A 6 3.56 -14.07 21.03
CA TRP A 6 4.39 -13.83 19.86
C TRP A 6 5.19 -12.53 19.91
N ILE A 7 4.57 -11.43 20.36
CA ILE A 7 5.23 -10.11 20.40
C ILE A 7 6.44 -10.10 21.35
N PRO A 8 6.33 -10.49 22.63
CA PRO A 8 7.49 -10.53 23.52
C PRO A 8 8.55 -11.53 23.04
N PHE A 9 8.16 -12.71 22.56
CA PHE A 9 9.09 -13.67 21.95
C PHE A 9 9.90 -13.05 20.81
N CYS A 10 9.21 -12.36 19.88
CA CYS A 10 9.84 -11.64 18.78
C CYS A 10 10.84 -10.59 19.25
N LYS A 11 10.48 -9.79 20.26
CA LYS A 11 11.34 -8.74 20.81
C LYS A 11 12.57 -9.32 21.49
N ARG A 12 12.38 -10.34 22.33
CA ARG A 12 13.43 -10.96 23.15
C ARG A 12 14.53 -11.59 22.30
N TYR A 13 14.14 -12.29 21.23
CA TYR A 13 15.07 -12.99 20.34
C TYR A 13 15.38 -12.24 19.04
N ASN A 14 14.91 -10.99 18.92
CA ASN A 14 15.04 -10.17 17.73
C ASN A 14 14.65 -10.89 16.41
N ILE A 15 13.53 -11.60 16.45
CA ILE A 15 13.08 -12.48 15.36
C ILE A 15 12.68 -11.70 14.11
N GLU A 16 13.21 -12.05 12.95
CA GLU A 16 12.71 -11.57 11.67
C GLU A 16 12.59 -12.71 10.65
N PRO A 17 11.54 -12.76 9.81
CA PRO A 17 10.44 -11.79 9.69
C PRO A 17 9.45 -11.84 10.87
N ARG A 18 8.66 -10.76 11.06
CA ARG A 18 7.69 -10.66 12.17
C ARG A 18 6.38 -11.41 11.89
N SER A 19 6.15 -11.83 10.65
CA SER A 19 5.02 -12.70 10.28
C SER A 19 5.29 -14.13 10.76
N PRO A 20 4.46 -14.70 11.64
CA PRO A 20 4.67 -16.06 12.14
C PRO A 20 4.57 -17.09 11.00
N ALA A 21 3.66 -16.89 10.04
CA ALA A 21 3.54 -17.77 8.88
C ALA A 21 4.81 -17.78 8.02
N ALA A 22 5.44 -16.61 7.81
CA ALA A 22 6.71 -16.54 7.09
C ALA A 22 7.85 -17.17 7.89
N TYR A 23 7.96 -16.80 9.17
CA TYR A 23 9.01 -17.30 10.08
C TYR A 23 9.00 -18.83 10.20
N PHE A 24 7.84 -19.45 10.41
CA PHE A 24 7.73 -20.91 10.54
C PHE A 24 7.79 -21.66 9.20
N SER A 25 7.68 -20.97 8.06
CA SER A 25 7.84 -21.58 6.74
C SER A 25 9.30 -21.67 6.27
N GLU A 26 10.20 -20.89 6.88
CA GLU A 26 11.62 -20.91 6.53
C GLU A 26 12.28 -22.18 7.10
N SER A 27 12.95 -22.95 6.23
CA SER A 27 13.46 -24.29 6.54
C SER A 27 14.73 -24.32 7.40
N ASP A 28 15.43 -23.18 7.56
CA ASP A 28 16.78 -23.16 8.12
C ASP A 28 16.99 -22.02 9.15
N GLY A 29 17.64 -22.35 10.28
CA GLY A 29 18.42 -21.40 11.10
C GLY A 29 17.74 -20.73 12.29
N HIS A 30 16.43 -20.84 12.47
CA HIS A 30 15.73 -20.10 13.53
C HIS A 30 15.73 -20.78 14.92
N GLN A 31 16.02 -22.09 14.97
CA GLN A 31 16.04 -22.85 16.22
C GLN A 31 17.22 -22.48 17.13
N ASP A 32 18.35 -22.07 16.53
CA ASP A 32 19.57 -21.76 17.30
C ASP A 32 19.52 -20.38 17.99
N LEU A 33 18.58 -19.51 17.59
CA LEU A 33 18.42 -18.17 18.15
C LEU A 33 17.58 -18.16 19.44
N CYS A 34 16.82 -19.23 19.71
CA CYS A 34 15.81 -19.28 20.76
C CYS A 34 16.03 -20.45 21.71
N SER A 35 15.42 -20.40 22.89
CA SER A 35 15.31 -21.59 23.74
C SER A 35 14.47 -22.66 23.02
N PRO A 36 14.96 -23.91 22.82
CA PRO A 36 14.21 -24.94 22.09
C PRO A 36 12.83 -25.23 22.70
N LYS A 37 12.73 -25.15 24.04
CA LYS A 37 11.46 -25.33 24.76
C LYS A 37 10.46 -24.22 24.46
N GLU A 38 10.92 -22.97 24.48
CA GLU A 38 10.06 -21.82 24.23
C GLU A 38 9.65 -21.75 22.76
N TRP A 39 10.59 -22.02 21.85
CA TRP A 39 10.30 -22.10 20.42
C TRP A 39 9.23 -23.14 20.11
N SER A 40 9.35 -24.35 20.69
CA SER A 40 8.35 -25.42 20.52
C SER A 40 6.98 -25.01 21.06
N LEU A 41 6.93 -24.35 22.21
CA LEU A 41 5.68 -23.87 22.80
C LEU A 41 5.01 -22.83 21.90
N ILE A 42 5.76 -21.83 21.43
CA ILE A 42 5.22 -20.78 20.54
C ILE A 42 4.74 -21.38 19.22
N ARG A 43 5.46 -22.36 18.68
CA ARG A 43 5.06 -23.08 17.46
C ARG A 43 3.75 -23.84 17.67
N GLU A 44 3.61 -24.58 18.77
CA GLU A 44 2.37 -25.30 19.10
C GLU A 44 1.18 -24.32 19.21
N MET A 45 1.38 -23.17 19.86
CA MET A 45 0.35 -22.13 19.96
C MET A 45 -0.03 -21.51 18.60
N TYR A 46 0.94 -21.39 17.68
CA TYR A 46 0.70 -20.93 16.32
C TYR A 46 -0.10 -21.96 15.51
N GLU A 47 0.26 -23.24 15.62
CA GLU A 47 -0.43 -24.35 14.97
C GLU A 47 -1.89 -24.47 15.47
N ASP A 48 -2.12 -24.42 16.79
CA ASP A 48 -3.48 -24.37 17.38
C ASP A 48 -4.29 -23.18 16.87
N MET A 49 -3.69 -21.98 16.83
CA MET A 49 -4.38 -20.80 16.31
C MET A 49 -4.78 -20.99 14.84
N THR A 50 -3.89 -21.56 14.04
CA THR A 50 -4.12 -21.80 12.61
C THR A 50 -5.24 -22.82 12.42
N GLU A 51 -5.22 -23.93 13.16
CA GLU A 51 -6.27 -24.96 13.11
C GLU A 51 -7.65 -24.38 13.49
N ARG A 52 -7.71 -23.53 14.52
CA ARG A 52 -8.96 -22.84 14.91
C ARG A 52 -9.47 -21.91 13.81
N ILE A 53 -8.58 -21.17 13.15
CA ILE A 53 -8.94 -20.29 12.02
C ILE A 53 -9.45 -21.13 10.84
N ASP A 54 -8.72 -22.18 10.46
CA ASP A 54 -9.08 -23.06 9.35
C ASP A 54 -10.41 -23.77 9.60
N THR A 55 -10.65 -24.24 10.82
CA THR A 55 -11.93 -24.83 11.23
C THR A 55 -13.08 -23.84 11.08
N ALA A 56 -12.89 -22.57 11.48
CA ALA A 56 -13.90 -21.53 11.34
C ALA A 56 -14.17 -21.20 9.85
N VAL A 57 -13.11 -21.14 9.03
CA VAL A 57 -13.22 -20.87 7.59
C VAL A 57 -13.93 -22.03 6.87
N LEU A 58 -13.55 -23.27 7.16
CA LEU A 58 -14.13 -24.46 6.52
C LEU A 58 -15.58 -24.69 6.94
N SER A 59 -15.91 -24.48 8.22
CA SER A 59 -17.27 -24.64 8.72
C SER A 59 -18.19 -23.45 8.37
N GLY A 60 -17.60 -22.30 8.03
CA GLY A 60 -18.31 -21.03 7.85
C GLY A 60 -19.01 -20.55 9.13
N LYS A 61 -18.63 -21.08 10.29
CA LYS A 61 -19.26 -20.81 11.59
C LYS A 61 -18.20 -20.67 12.68
N ILE A 62 -18.58 -19.98 13.74
CA ILE A 62 -17.80 -19.84 14.97
C ILE A 62 -18.58 -20.52 16.09
N SER A 63 -17.88 -21.15 17.04
CA SER A 63 -18.53 -21.81 18.18
C SER A 63 -19.31 -20.81 19.04
N GLU A 64 -20.40 -21.26 19.66
CA GLU A 64 -21.23 -20.40 20.52
C GLU A 64 -20.47 -19.85 21.72
N GLU A 65 -19.49 -20.61 22.24
CA GLU A 65 -18.57 -20.15 23.28
C GLU A 65 -17.74 -18.93 22.83
N VAL A 66 -17.16 -18.98 21.63
CA VAL A 66 -16.37 -17.86 21.09
C VAL A 66 -17.26 -16.66 20.78
N LYS A 67 -18.49 -16.88 20.31
CA LYS A 67 -19.47 -15.80 20.13
C LYS A 67 -19.83 -15.12 21.44
N ALA A 68 -20.10 -15.89 22.50
CA ALA A 68 -20.44 -15.36 23.82
C ALA A 68 -19.31 -14.53 24.44
N ASN A 69 -18.05 -14.85 24.12
CA ASN A 69 -16.87 -14.15 24.64
C ASN A 69 -16.57 -12.81 23.95
N HIS A 70 -17.21 -12.50 22.82
CA HIS A 70 -16.92 -11.29 22.05
C HIS A 70 -18.19 -10.55 21.61
N LYS A 71 -18.42 -9.39 22.24
CA LYS A 71 -19.58 -8.52 21.99
C LYS A 71 -19.80 -8.19 20.50
N GLY A 72 -18.72 -8.06 19.72
CA GLY A 72 -18.76 -7.71 18.30
C GLY A 72 -19.44 -8.75 17.40
N PHE A 73 -19.49 -10.03 17.79
CA PHE A 73 -20.20 -11.03 16.98
C PHE A 73 -21.71 -10.89 17.03
N HIS A 74 -22.26 -10.31 18.11
CA HIS A 74 -23.69 -10.01 18.20
C HIS A 74 -24.12 -8.89 17.25
N GLU A 75 -23.18 -8.05 16.78
CA GLU A 75 -23.48 -7.06 15.73
C GLU A 75 -23.64 -7.72 14.34
N TRP A 76 -23.23 -8.97 14.16
CA TRP A 76 -23.45 -9.75 12.94
C TRP A 76 -24.61 -10.74 13.14
N ASP A 77 -25.84 -10.24 13.11
CA ASP A 77 -27.07 -11.04 13.17
C ASP A 77 -27.49 -11.62 11.79
N GLN A 78 -28.62 -12.34 11.75
CA GLN A 78 -29.15 -12.94 10.53
C GLN A 78 -29.69 -11.92 9.51
N GLU A 79 -29.99 -10.70 9.94
CA GLU A 79 -30.50 -9.62 9.07
C GLU A 79 -29.36 -8.88 8.37
N ASN A 80 -28.17 -8.90 8.96
CA ASN A 80 -26.96 -8.32 8.39
C ASN A 80 -26.34 -9.19 7.29
N THR A 81 -26.11 -8.57 6.14
CA THR A 81 -25.43 -9.20 4.99
C THR A 81 -24.19 -8.40 4.63
N SER A 82 -23.28 -8.99 3.85
CA SER A 82 -22.06 -8.30 3.37
C SER A 82 -22.31 -7.03 2.53
N LYS A 83 -23.56 -6.79 2.12
CA LYS A 83 -24.01 -5.64 1.32
C LYS A 83 -25.00 -4.73 2.06
N ASN A 84 -25.55 -5.17 3.19
CA ASN A 84 -26.52 -4.43 3.97
C ASN A 84 -26.27 -4.69 5.46
N HIS A 85 -25.58 -3.78 6.12
CA HIS A 85 -25.30 -3.86 7.55
C HIS A 85 -24.97 -2.47 8.10
N GLN A 86 -25.23 -2.29 9.40
CA GLN A 86 -24.86 -1.10 10.17
C GLN A 86 -23.32 -0.97 10.27
N PRO A 87 -22.78 0.21 10.62
CA PRO A 87 -21.36 0.33 10.93
C PRO A 87 -21.03 -0.42 12.22
N ILE A 88 -19.97 -1.22 12.18
CA ILE A 88 -19.47 -2.00 13.33
C ILE A 88 -18.06 -1.49 13.63
N VAL A 89 -17.84 -0.99 14.84
CA VAL A 89 -16.51 -0.58 15.32
C VAL A 89 -16.30 -1.14 16.71
N GLN A 90 -15.20 -1.85 16.90
CA GLN A 90 -14.92 -2.63 18.10
C GLN A 90 -13.45 -2.48 18.49
N ILE A 91 -13.19 -1.96 19.69
CA ILE A 91 -11.82 -1.92 20.25
C ILE A 91 -11.53 -3.29 20.87
N LEU A 92 -10.76 -4.11 20.16
CA LEU A 92 -10.46 -5.50 20.54
C LEU A 92 -9.33 -5.60 21.58
N ILE A 93 -8.36 -4.69 21.51
CA ILE A 93 -7.28 -4.53 22.48
C ILE A 93 -7.22 -3.05 22.80
N GLU A 94 -7.43 -2.70 24.06
CA GLU A 94 -7.26 -1.33 24.52
C GLU A 94 -5.86 -1.17 25.12
N GLY A 95 -4.94 -0.54 24.39
CA GLY A 95 -3.56 -0.35 24.88
C GLY A 95 -3.44 0.60 26.08
N LYS A 96 -4.53 1.09 26.65
CA LYS A 96 -4.52 1.86 27.90
C LYS A 96 -5.02 1.04 29.10
N ASP A 97 -5.63 -0.11 28.85
CA ASP A 97 -6.11 -1.00 29.91
C ASP A 97 -4.93 -1.74 30.54
N LYS A 98 -4.95 -1.87 31.87
CA LYS A 98 -3.98 -2.66 32.65
C LYS A 98 -4.05 -4.15 32.30
N ASN A 99 -5.15 -4.62 31.72
CA ASN A 99 -5.32 -6.02 31.30
C ASN A 99 -4.81 -6.30 29.87
N ALA A 100 -4.48 -5.26 29.11
CA ALA A 100 -3.97 -5.38 27.74
C ALA A 100 -2.43 -5.54 27.71
N ASN A 101 -1.89 -6.31 28.65
CA ASN A 101 -0.47 -6.62 28.68
C ASN A 101 -0.16 -7.93 27.97
N ASP A 102 1.05 -8.00 27.42
CA ASP A 102 1.71 -9.23 27.00
C ASP A 102 2.22 -10.02 28.21
N ASP A 103 2.77 -11.21 27.95
CA ASP A 103 3.26 -12.12 29.01
C ASP A 103 4.43 -11.55 29.83
N GLU A 104 5.11 -10.52 29.32
CA GLU A 104 6.18 -9.82 30.02
C GLU A 104 5.69 -8.58 30.79
N GLY A 105 4.37 -8.32 30.77
CA GLY A 105 3.77 -7.16 31.43
C GLY A 105 3.86 -5.87 30.62
N ASN A 106 4.29 -5.92 29.35
CA ASN A 106 4.31 -4.74 28.49
C ASN A 106 2.95 -4.54 27.83
N VAL A 107 2.57 -3.27 27.67
CA VAL A 107 1.32 -2.87 27.04
C VAL A 107 1.29 -3.26 25.56
N LEU A 108 0.19 -3.90 25.13
CA LEU A 108 -0.07 -4.22 23.73
C LEU A 108 -0.59 -3.01 22.95
N PRO A 109 -0.27 -2.90 21.65
CA PRO A 109 -0.87 -1.88 20.79
C PRO A 109 -2.40 -1.97 20.75
N THR A 110 -3.05 -0.81 20.64
CA THR A 110 -4.51 -0.77 20.48
C THR A 110 -4.89 -1.40 19.14
N LEU A 111 -5.81 -2.37 19.17
CA LEU A 111 -6.33 -3.05 17.98
C LEU A 111 -7.81 -2.74 17.83
N VAL A 112 -8.19 -2.21 16.67
CA VAL A 112 -9.57 -1.84 16.36
C VAL A 112 -10.04 -2.61 15.14
N TYR A 113 -11.16 -3.30 15.28
CA TYR A 113 -11.89 -3.88 14.16
C TYR A 113 -12.95 -2.89 13.69
N MET A 114 -13.07 -2.75 12.36
CA MET A 114 -14.04 -1.87 11.74
C MET A 114 -14.65 -2.54 10.50
N ALA A 115 -15.98 -2.54 10.43
CA ALA A 115 -16.73 -2.73 9.20
C ALA A 115 -17.61 -1.49 8.98
N ARG A 116 -17.29 -0.71 7.95
CA ARG A 116 -18.10 0.47 7.58
C ARG A 116 -19.51 0.07 7.16
N GLU A 117 -20.47 0.96 7.36
CA GLU A 117 -21.85 0.72 6.93
C GLU A 117 -21.91 0.44 5.43
N LYS A 118 -22.75 -0.51 5.04
CA LYS A 118 -23.08 -0.75 3.64
C LYS A 118 -24.59 -0.80 3.48
N ARG A 119 -25.07 -0.16 2.43
CA ARG A 119 -26.47 -0.17 2.01
C ARG A 119 -26.53 -0.44 0.51
N PRO A 120 -27.46 -1.27 0.01
CA PRO A 120 -27.56 -1.58 -1.41
C PRO A 120 -27.69 -0.37 -2.33
N GLN A 121 -28.26 0.74 -1.82
CA GLN A 121 -28.51 1.97 -2.58
C GLN A 121 -27.28 2.88 -2.69
N HIS A 122 -26.22 2.64 -1.91
CA HIS A 122 -25.07 3.54 -1.82
C HIS A 122 -23.82 2.89 -2.43
N HIS A 123 -23.20 3.58 -3.39
CA HIS A 123 -21.92 3.15 -3.94
C HIS A 123 -20.82 3.33 -2.90
N HIS A 124 -20.03 2.28 -2.65
CA HIS A 124 -19.08 2.26 -1.53
C HIS A 124 -17.62 2.49 -1.94
N ASN A 125 -17.32 2.78 -3.21
CA ASN A 125 -15.97 3.17 -3.67
C ASN A 125 -14.84 2.18 -3.28
N PHE A 126 -15.14 0.88 -3.22
CA PHE A 126 -14.18 -0.22 -3.00
C PHE A 126 -13.13 0.06 -1.91
N LYS A 127 -11.82 -0.01 -2.24
CA LYS A 127 -10.68 0.18 -1.32
C LYS A 127 -10.59 1.64 -0.85
N ALA A 128 -10.69 2.60 -1.76
CA ALA A 128 -10.65 4.03 -1.45
C ALA A 128 -11.66 4.42 -0.34
N GLY A 129 -12.92 3.98 -0.46
CA GLY A 129 -13.94 4.28 0.54
C GLY A 129 -13.70 3.58 1.88
N ALA A 130 -13.06 2.41 1.90
CA ALA A 130 -12.68 1.75 3.14
C ALA A 130 -11.54 2.52 3.84
N MET A 131 -10.53 2.94 3.09
CA MET A 131 -9.41 3.74 3.62
C MET A 131 -9.89 5.10 4.14
N ASN A 132 -10.80 5.77 3.43
CA ASN A 132 -11.37 7.05 3.88
C ASN A 132 -12.14 6.91 5.18
N ALA A 133 -12.95 5.86 5.32
CA ALA A 133 -13.65 5.57 6.56
C ALA A 133 -12.66 5.30 7.72
N LEU A 134 -11.57 4.57 7.47
CA LEU A 134 -10.50 4.34 8.47
C LEU A 134 -9.78 5.63 8.88
N ILE A 135 -9.53 6.56 7.95
CA ILE A 135 -8.91 7.87 8.26
C ILE A 135 -9.81 8.64 9.23
N ARG A 136 -11.13 8.65 8.99
CA ARG A 136 -12.10 9.30 9.89
C ARG A 136 -12.20 8.61 11.24
N VAL A 137 -12.44 7.30 11.25
CA VAL A 137 -12.59 6.53 12.50
C VAL A 137 -11.35 6.64 13.38
N SER A 138 -10.15 6.59 12.79
CA SER A 138 -8.92 6.73 13.55
C SER A 138 -8.72 8.12 14.17
N SER A 139 -9.40 9.17 13.71
CA SER A 139 -9.27 10.52 14.26
C SER A 139 -9.90 10.69 15.64
N VAL A 140 -10.89 9.85 16.00
CA VAL A 140 -11.51 9.86 17.34
C VAL A 140 -10.93 8.81 18.28
N ILE A 141 -10.07 7.90 17.78
CA ILE A 141 -9.48 6.80 18.56
C ILE A 141 -8.05 7.14 18.98
N SER A 142 -7.17 7.36 17.99
CA SER A 142 -5.75 7.63 18.22
C SER A 142 -5.32 9.01 17.75
N ASN A 143 -5.99 9.55 16.75
CA ASN A 143 -5.63 10.79 16.05
C ASN A 143 -4.13 10.87 15.70
N SER A 144 -3.53 9.73 15.33
CA SER A 144 -2.10 9.64 15.03
C SER A 144 -1.71 10.57 13.87
N PRO A 145 -0.63 11.36 13.98
CA PRO A 145 -0.19 12.28 12.92
C PRO A 145 0.34 11.54 11.69
N ILE A 146 0.78 10.29 11.85
CA ILE A 146 1.22 9.41 10.75
C ILE A 146 0.26 8.24 10.61
N ILE A 147 -0.08 7.91 9.36
CA ILE A 147 -0.91 6.78 8.98
C ILE A 147 -0.11 5.90 8.01
N MET A 148 0.07 4.63 8.36
CA MET A 148 0.65 3.64 7.45
C MET A 148 -0.47 2.80 6.85
N ASN A 149 -0.45 2.60 5.53
CA ASN A 149 -1.33 1.64 4.88
C ASN A 149 -0.52 0.44 4.36
N VAL A 150 -1.12 -0.75 4.48
CA VAL A 150 -0.55 -2.01 4.01
C VAL A 150 -1.70 -2.92 3.54
N ASP A 151 -1.49 -3.62 2.43
CA ASP A 151 -2.45 -4.58 1.89
C ASP A 151 -2.37 -5.94 2.60
N CYS A 152 -3.46 -6.71 2.57
CA CYS A 152 -3.57 -7.98 3.30
C CYS A 152 -2.60 -9.07 2.83
N ASP A 153 -2.11 -8.98 1.60
CA ASP A 153 -1.10 -9.87 1.01
C ASP A 153 0.34 -9.42 1.32
N MET A 154 0.52 -8.32 2.06
CA MET A 154 1.81 -7.76 2.44
C MET A 154 2.00 -7.86 3.97
N TYR A 155 3.21 -8.20 4.40
CA TYR A 155 3.59 -8.23 5.82
C TYR A 155 4.90 -7.47 6.07
N SER A 156 5.08 -7.04 7.33
CA SER A 156 6.29 -6.37 7.79
C SER A 156 7.45 -7.38 7.85
N ASN A 157 8.47 -7.16 7.04
CA ASN A 157 9.66 -8.01 6.98
C ASN A 157 10.85 -7.44 7.77
N ASN A 158 10.93 -6.12 7.94
CA ASN A 158 11.96 -5.44 8.73
C ASN A 158 11.31 -4.70 9.92
N CYS A 159 11.76 -4.94 11.16
CA CYS A 159 11.23 -4.28 12.35
C CYS A 159 11.61 -2.80 12.48
N ASP A 160 12.66 -2.36 11.80
CA ASP A 160 13.11 -0.97 11.83
C ASP A 160 12.33 -0.06 10.88
N THR A 161 11.47 -0.61 10.03
CA THR A 161 10.73 0.13 8.99
C THR A 161 10.01 1.39 9.50
N ILE A 162 9.34 1.29 10.66
CA ILE A 162 8.64 2.44 11.25
C ILE A 162 9.64 3.53 11.67
N ARG A 163 10.76 3.14 12.29
CA ARG A 163 11.83 4.06 12.70
C ARG A 163 12.44 4.72 11.47
N ASP A 164 12.74 3.94 10.43
CA ASP A 164 13.33 4.42 9.19
C ASP A 164 12.40 5.43 8.49
N ALA A 165 11.09 5.17 8.46
CA ALA A 165 10.11 6.13 7.93
C ALA A 165 10.08 7.43 8.75
N LEU A 166 10.10 7.33 10.07
CA LEU A 166 10.06 8.48 10.98
C LEU A 166 11.30 9.38 10.83
N CYS A 167 12.47 8.83 10.52
CA CYS A 167 13.66 9.63 10.25
C CYS A 167 13.42 10.71 9.18
N PHE A 168 12.67 10.40 8.11
CA PHE A 168 12.36 11.38 7.07
C PHE A 168 11.36 12.44 7.52
N PHE A 169 10.39 12.09 8.36
CA PHE A 169 9.39 13.05 8.82
C PHE A 169 9.91 13.97 9.93
N LEU A 170 10.84 13.47 10.75
CA LEU A 170 11.43 14.16 11.90
C LEU A 170 12.71 14.93 11.54
N ASP A 171 13.18 14.84 10.30
CA ASP A 171 14.29 15.63 9.80
C ASP A 171 14.02 17.14 9.96
N GLU A 172 14.95 17.85 10.61
CA GLU A 172 14.76 19.25 11.00
C GLU A 172 14.75 20.21 9.80
N GLU A 173 15.43 19.85 8.70
CA GLU A 173 15.59 20.73 7.54
C GLU A 173 14.49 20.48 6.49
N MET A 174 14.21 19.22 6.18
CA MET A 174 13.40 18.81 5.04
C MET A 174 12.13 18.07 5.45
N GLY A 175 12.05 17.56 6.68
CA GLY A 175 10.96 16.70 7.13
C GLY A 175 9.59 17.36 7.00
N HIS A 176 9.48 18.65 7.32
CA HIS A 176 8.24 19.43 7.20
C HIS A 176 7.69 19.51 5.75
N LYS A 177 8.50 19.23 4.72
CA LYS A 177 8.08 19.21 3.31
C LYS A 177 7.58 17.84 2.85
N ILE A 178 7.91 16.78 3.59
CA ILE A 178 7.59 15.40 3.23
C ILE A 178 6.16 15.07 3.64
N GLY A 179 5.28 14.83 2.67
CA GLY A 179 3.91 14.38 2.89
C GLY A 179 3.81 12.87 3.12
N PHE A 180 4.59 12.07 2.38
CA PHE A 180 4.60 10.61 2.54
C PHE A 180 5.94 9.95 2.21
N VAL A 181 6.19 8.77 2.78
CA VAL A 181 7.35 7.92 2.53
C VAL A 181 6.86 6.59 1.96
N GLN A 182 7.28 6.29 0.73
CA GLN A 182 6.90 5.09 0.00
C GLN A 182 8.02 4.05 0.07
N PHE A 183 7.68 2.83 0.48
CA PHE A 183 8.57 1.68 0.39
C PHE A 183 8.22 0.82 -0.84
N PRO A 184 9.20 0.17 -1.49
CA PRO A 184 8.93 -0.69 -2.63
C PRO A 184 8.12 -1.93 -2.26
N GLN A 185 7.21 -2.32 -3.15
CA GLN A 185 6.47 -3.57 -3.07
C GLN A 185 7.38 -4.71 -3.54
N ASN A 186 7.75 -5.60 -2.62
CA ASN A 186 8.62 -6.75 -2.87
C ASN A 186 7.87 -8.05 -2.54
N TYR A 187 8.31 -9.16 -3.15
CA TYR A 187 7.61 -10.46 -3.03
C TYR A 187 8.56 -11.58 -2.64
N ASN A 188 8.08 -12.52 -1.81
CA ASN A 188 8.90 -13.64 -1.32
C ASN A 188 8.84 -14.89 -2.23
N ASN A 189 7.80 -15.04 -3.05
CA ASN A 189 7.54 -16.22 -3.86
C ASN A 189 8.07 -16.10 -5.31
N LEU A 190 9.08 -15.26 -5.53
CA LEU A 190 9.69 -15.08 -6.85
C LEU A 190 10.53 -16.29 -7.22
N THR A 191 10.33 -16.81 -8.43
CA THR A 191 11.17 -17.89 -8.95
C THR A 191 12.51 -17.33 -9.44
N LYS A 192 13.57 -18.15 -9.40
CA LYS A 192 14.92 -17.79 -9.89
C LYS A 192 14.92 -17.17 -11.29
N ASN A 193 14.05 -17.66 -12.17
CA ASN A 193 13.98 -17.22 -13.56
C ASN A 193 13.03 -16.03 -13.76
N ASN A 194 12.17 -15.71 -12.78
CA ASN A 194 11.23 -14.58 -12.81
C ASN A 194 10.50 -14.41 -14.16
N ILE A 195 10.03 -15.51 -14.75
CA ILE A 195 9.53 -15.56 -16.14
C ILE A 195 8.34 -14.64 -16.42
N TYR A 196 7.63 -14.19 -15.38
CA TYR A 196 6.50 -13.27 -15.48
C TYR A 196 6.88 -11.80 -15.24
N GLY A 197 8.12 -11.51 -14.81
CA GLY A 197 8.56 -10.13 -14.57
C GLY A 197 7.98 -9.49 -13.30
N ASN A 198 7.46 -10.28 -12.35
CA ASN A 198 6.76 -9.79 -11.15
C ASN A 198 7.67 -9.14 -10.10
N SER A 199 9.00 -9.23 -10.25
CA SER A 199 9.95 -8.63 -9.30
C SER A 199 9.93 -7.10 -9.26
N HIS A 200 9.41 -6.44 -10.31
CA HIS A 200 9.35 -4.98 -10.48
C HIS A 200 10.68 -4.24 -10.18
N GLN A 201 11.82 -4.90 -10.41
CA GLN A 201 13.14 -4.35 -10.04
C GLN A 201 13.42 -2.98 -10.67
N VAL A 202 13.10 -2.78 -11.95
CA VAL A 202 13.31 -1.49 -12.64
C VAL A 202 12.51 -0.37 -11.97
N THR A 203 11.25 -0.64 -11.60
CA THR A 203 10.42 0.33 -10.88
C THR A 203 11.04 0.67 -9.53
N ASN A 204 11.40 -0.35 -8.74
CA ASN A 204 11.86 -0.20 -7.36
C ASN A 204 13.27 0.41 -7.27
N GLN A 205 14.17 0.09 -8.20
CA GLN A 205 15.57 0.51 -8.14
C GLN A 205 15.88 1.76 -8.96
N VAL A 206 15.14 2.00 -10.05
CA VAL A 206 15.46 3.07 -11.00
C VAL A 206 14.37 4.14 -11.05
N LEU A 207 13.12 3.76 -11.35
CA LEU A 207 12.07 4.74 -11.63
C LEU A 207 11.69 5.55 -10.38
N MET A 208 11.40 4.87 -9.27
CA MET A 208 10.98 5.54 -8.03
C MET A 208 12.11 6.41 -7.44
N GLY A 209 13.35 5.90 -7.44
CA GLY A 209 14.52 6.69 -7.03
C GLY A 209 14.80 7.88 -7.96
N GLY A 210 14.55 7.73 -9.26
CA GLY A 210 14.66 8.83 -10.22
C GLY A 210 13.67 9.96 -9.94
N MET A 211 12.42 9.62 -9.59
CA MET A 211 11.40 10.61 -9.21
C MET A 211 11.71 11.34 -7.90
N ASP A 212 12.46 10.71 -7.00
CA ASP A 212 12.89 11.29 -5.72
C ASP A 212 13.70 12.59 -5.92
N SER A 213 14.46 12.69 -7.01
CA SER A 213 15.23 13.90 -7.37
C SER A 213 14.39 15.12 -7.78
N VAL A 214 13.08 14.95 -8.01
CA VAL A 214 12.22 15.98 -8.60
C VAL A 214 10.99 16.37 -7.80
N GLY A 215 10.66 15.59 -6.77
CA GLY A 215 9.50 15.80 -5.90
C GLY A 215 9.09 14.58 -5.10
N GLY A 216 9.61 13.39 -5.43
CA GLY A 216 9.31 12.15 -4.73
C GLY A 216 8.61 11.10 -5.60
N PRO A 217 8.58 9.83 -5.19
CA PRO A 217 7.85 8.76 -5.88
C PRO A 217 6.34 8.94 -5.79
N MET A 218 5.62 8.23 -6.65
CA MET A 218 4.16 8.12 -6.57
C MET A 218 3.73 7.26 -5.37
N TYR A 219 2.50 7.45 -4.91
CA TYR A 219 1.86 6.51 -3.99
C TYR A 219 1.35 5.28 -4.76
N VAL A 220 1.78 4.07 -4.35
CA VAL A 220 1.48 2.79 -5.04
C VAL A 220 0.68 1.81 -4.18
N GLY A 221 -0.17 2.32 -3.30
CA GLY A 221 -1.28 1.55 -2.73
C GLY A 221 -0.96 0.70 -1.49
N THR A 222 0.32 0.46 -1.17
CA THR A 222 0.76 -0.32 0.01
C THR A 222 2.14 0.13 0.52
N GLY A 223 2.48 -0.19 1.76
CA GLY A 223 3.80 0.08 2.35
C GLY A 223 4.15 1.57 2.37
N CYS A 224 3.17 2.43 2.59
CA CYS A 224 3.34 3.88 2.52
C CYS A 224 2.92 4.55 3.83
N PHE A 225 3.78 5.41 4.36
CA PHE A 225 3.53 6.23 5.54
C PHE A 225 3.12 7.62 5.08
N HIS A 226 1.97 8.10 5.53
CA HIS A 226 1.42 9.40 5.18
C HIS A 226 1.29 10.27 6.42
N ARG A 227 1.54 11.58 6.29
CA ARG A 227 1.00 12.54 7.26
C ARG A 227 -0.53 12.51 7.18
N ARG A 228 -1.21 12.50 8.33
CA ARG A 228 -2.67 12.53 8.38
C ARG A 228 -3.21 13.76 7.65
N GLU A 229 -2.60 14.92 7.89
CA GLU A 229 -3.08 16.19 7.36
C GLU A 229 -3.10 16.23 5.83
N ILE A 230 -2.15 15.57 5.16
CA ILE A 230 -2.13 15.50 3.69
C ILE A 230 -3.27 14.66 3.15
N LEU A 231 -3.69 13.62 3.88
CA LEU A 231 -4.88 12.84 3.58
C LEU A 231 -6.15 13.63 3.96
N CYS A 232 -6.07 14.54 4.92
CA CYS A 232 -7.15 15.48 5.26
C CYS A 232 -7.23 16.71 4.32
N GLY A 233 -6.47 16.73 3.23
CA GLY A 233 -6.58 17.77 2.20
C GLY A 233 -5.66 18.98 2.39
N ARG A 234 -4.77 18.97 3.39
CA ARG A 234 -3.88 20.11 3.69
C ARG A 234 -2.99 20.45 2.49
N ARG A 235 -2.90 21.74 2.18
CA ARG A 235 -1.94 22.30 1.21
C ARG A 235 -0.66 22.68 1.92
N PHE A 236 0.48 22.47 1.26
CA PHE A 236 1.77 22.86 1.79
C PHE A 236 1.92 24.39 1.73
N THR A 237 2.48 24.97 2.79
CA THR A 237 2.85 26.38 2.89
C THR A 237 4.24 26.46 3.53
N GLU A 238 5.03 27.48 3.20
CA GLU A 238 6.42 27.59 3.70
C GLU A 238 6.49 27.85 5.22
N ASP A 239 5.42 28.38 5.82
CA ASP A 239 5.28 28.56 7.27
C ASP A 239 4.75 27.32 7.99
N TYR A 240 4.56 26.21 7.27
CA TYR A 240 4.07 24.96 7.84
C TYR A 240 4.94 24.46 8.99
N LYS A 241 4.29 24.16 10.11
CA LYS A 241 4.88 23.48 11.26
C LYS A 241 4.01 22.31 11.65
N GLU A 242 4.66 21.18 11.87
CA GLU A 242 3.99 19.94 12.27
C GLU A 242 3.55 20.01 13.75
N ASP A 243 2.34 19.54 14.05
CA ASP A 243 1.88 19.36 15.43
C ASP A 243 1.91 17.87 15.78
N TRP A 244 3.09 17.42 16.18
CA TRP A 244 3.32 16.06 16.66
C TRP A 244 2.46 15.69 17.88
N ASN A 245 1.93 16.67 18.61
CA ASN A 245 1.15 16.46 19.81
C ASN A 245 -0.36 16.38 19.56
N GLY A 246 -0.84 16.54 18.32
CA GLY A 246 -2.26 16.50 17.99
C GLY A 246 -2.97 15.19 18.39
N GLY A 247 -2.24 14.06 18.42
CA GLY A 247 -2.75 12.76 18.88
C GLY A 247 -2.84 12.59 20.40
N ILE A 248 -2.17 13.47 21.16
CA ILE A 248 -2.00 13.36 22.62
C ILE A 248 -2.92 14.36 23.36
N LYS A 249 -3.25 15.49 22.73
CA LYS A 249 -3.80 16.68 23.41
C LYS A 249 -5.27 16.61 23.84
N ASP A 250 -6.11 15.74 23.29
CA ASP A 250 -7.54 15.68 23.64
C ASP A 250 -8.01 14.26 23.94
N LYS A 251 -7.49 13.67 25.01
CA LYS A 251 -8.15 12.50 25.60
C LYS A 251 -8.89 12.91 26.86
N THR A 252 -10.08 13.46 26.64
CA THR A 252 -11.17 13.49 27.63
C THR A 252 -11.33 12.09 28.26
N GLN A 253 -11.81 12.04 29.50
CA GLN A 253 -12.16 10.81 30.24
C GLN A 253 -13.37 10.09 29.62
N GLU A 254 -13.40 9.93 28.30
CA GLU A 254 -14.47 9.26 27.58
C GLU A 254 -14.34 7.75 27.74
N SER A 255 -15.47 7.10 27.97
CA SER A 255 -15.54 5.65 28.02
C SER A 255 -15.32 5.04 26.64
N ILE A 256 -14.84 3.80 26.58
CA ILE A 256 -14.67 3.05 25.33
C ILE A 256 -15.98 3.01 24.53
N VAL A 257 -17.11 2.86 25.21
CA VAL A 257 -18.44 2.81 24.58
C VAL A 257 -18.74 4.11 23.85
N GLU A 258 -18.44 5.26 24.46
CA GLU A 258 -18.62 6.57 23.81
C GLU A 258 -17.70 6.75 22.59
N ILE A 259 -16.45 6.27 22.69
CA ILE A 259 -15.49 6.32 21.58
C ILE A 259 -15.95 5.42 20.42
N GLU A 260 -16.43 4.21 20.71
CA GLU A 260 -16.96 3.27 19.72
C GLU A 260 -18.20 3.85 19.02
N GLU A 261 -19.13 4.46 19.76
CA GLU A 261 -20.33 5.09 19.16
C GLU A 261 -19.99 6.32 18.31
N LYS A 262 -19.06 7.18 18.76
CA LYS A 262 -18.54 8.27 17.93
C LYS A 262 -17.89 7.73 16.66
N ALA A 263 -17.07 6.69 16.77
CA ALA A 263 -16.42 6.07 15.63
C ALA A 263 -17.44 5.45 14.64
N LYS A 264 -18.49 4.77 15.13
CA LYS A 264 -19.56 4.23 14.29
C LYS A 264 -20.23 5.31 13.45
N SER A 265 -20.48 6.50 14.02
CA SER A 265 -21.05 7.63 13.27
C SER A 265 -20.18 8.08 12.09
N LEU A 266 -18.86 8.01 12.22
CA LEU A 266 -17.89 8.36 11.17
C LEU A 266 -17.76 7.29 10.08
N ALA A 267 -18.20 6.07 10.38
CA ALA A 267 -18.21 4.90 9.50
C ALA A 267 -19.52 4.75 8.70
N ALA A 268 -20.47 5.67 8.87
CA ALA A 268 -21.75 5.67 8.18
C ALA A 268 -21.58 5.84 6.66
N SER A 269 -22.45 5.20 5.90
CA SER A 269 -22.48 5.21 4.44
C SER A 269 -22.85 6.57 3.87
N THR A 270 -23.59 7.36 4.65
CA THR A 270 -24.05 8.70 4.27
C THR A 270 -23.12 9.82 4.69
N TYR A 271 -22.07 9.53 5.47
CA TYR A 271 -21.16 10.55 6.02
C TYR A 271 -20.54 11.43 4.93
N GLU A 272 -20.30 10.87 3.76
CA GLU A 272 -19.55 11.52 2.68
C GLU A 272 -20.44 12.34 1.74
N HIS A 273 -21.77 12.27 1.88
CA HIS A 273 -22.69 13.05 1.05
C HIS A 273 -22.46 14.55 1.23
N ASP A 274 -22.38 15.27 0.11
CA ASP A 274 -22.13 16.71 0.06
C ASP A 274 -20.83 17.17 0.76
N THR A 275 -19.87 16.26 0.91
CA THR A 275 -18.53 16.56 1.44
C THR A 275 -17.47 16.49 0.34
N GLN A 276 -16.24 16.90 0.68
CA GLN A 276 -15.09 16.77 -0.23
C GLN A 276 -14.36 15.42 -0.15
N TRP A 277 -14.87 14.46 0.63
CA TRP A 277 -14.27 13.12 0.74
C TRP A 277 -14.32 12.39 -0.60
N GLY A 278 -13.19 11.84 -1.02
CA GLY A 278 -13.03 11.16 -2.29
C GLY A 278 -12.78 12.07 -3.50
N ASP A 279 -12.93 13.39 -3.38
CA ASP A 279 -12.51 14.33 -4.44
C ASP A 279 -11.26 15.10 -4.02
N GLU A 280 -11.32 15.91 -2.96
CA GLU A 280 -10.17 16.68 -2.46
C GLU A 280 -9.58 16.12 -1.16
N ILE A 281 -10.39 15.39 -0.38
CA ILE A 281 -10.00 14.82 0.91
C ILE A 281 -9.97 13.29 0.83
N GLY A 282 -8.98 12.68 1.46
CA GLY A 282 -8.77 11.25 1.50
C GLY A 282 -8.16 10.69 0.22
N ILE A 283 -8.35 9.38 0.04
CA ILE A 283 -8.07 8.64 -1.18
C ILE A 283 -9.15 8.97 -2.22
N LYS A 284 -8.72 9.32 -3.43
CA LYS A 284 -9.61 9.76 -4.51
C LYS A 284 -10.53 8.64 -5.02
N TYR A 285 -11.76 8.99 -5.40
CA TYR A 285 -12.76 8.07 -5.95
C TYR A 285 -12.81 8.11 -7.48
N GLY A 286 -13.39 7.07 -8.07
CA GLY A 286 -13.71 7.03 -9.50
C GLY A 286 -12.57 6.58 -10.42
N TYR A 287 -11.41 6.18 -9.88
CA TYR A 287 -10.27 5.70 -10.66
C TYR A 287 -9.82 4.32 -10.19
N PRO A 288 -9.55 3.36 -11.10
CA PRO A 288 -9.01 2.04 -10.73
C PRO A 288 -7.60 2.05 -10.13
N ALA A 289 -6.86 3.14 -10.36
CA ALA A 289 -5.54 3.41 -9.76
C ALA A 289 -5.65 4.64 -8.87
N GLU A 290 -6.54 4.58 -7.87
CA GLU A 290 -6.83 5.70 -6.96
C GLU A 290 -5.60 6.19 -6.19
N ASP A 291 -4.65 5.30 -5.94
CA ASP A 291 -3.39 5.55 -5.25
C ASP A 291 -2.53 6.54 -6.04
N ILE A 292 -2.32 6.30 -7.34
CA ILE A 292 -1.54 7.18 -8.21
C ILE A 292 -2.17 8.57 -8.29
N VAL A 293 -3.50 8.66 -8.47
CA VAL A 293 -4.20 9.97 -8.52
C VAL A 293 -4.12 10.69 -7.18
N THR A 294 -4.22 9.96 -6.07
CA THR A 294 -4.11 10.53 -4.73
C THR A 294 -2.69 11.09 -4.51
N GLY A 295 -1.65 10.35 -4.88
CA GLY A 295 -0.26 10.81 -4.84
C GLY A 295 -0.03 12.05 -5.69
N LEU A 296 -0.54 12.07 -6.93
CA LEU A 296 -0.45 13.24 -7.81
C LEU A 296 -1.17 14.45 -7.20
N GLY A 297 -2.33 14.24 -6.58
CA GLY A 297 -3.07 15.25 -5.83
C GLY A 297 -2.25 15.85 -4.70
N ILE A 298 -1.60 15.01 -3.90
CA ILE A 298 -0.72 15.43 -2.80
C ILE A 298 0.45 16.28 -3.32
N HIS A 299 1.13 15.85 -4.38
CA HIS A 299 2.24 16.63 -4.95
C HIS A 299 1.77 17.95 -5.56
N CYS A 300 0.60 17.97 -6.21
CA CYS A 300 0.01 19.20 -6.74
C CYS A 300 -0.44 20.18 -5.65
N ARG A 301 -0.53 19.73 -4.39
CA ARG A 301 -0.73 20.58 -3.20
C ARG A 301 0.58 21.10 -2.60
N GLY A 302 1.73 20.84 -3.24
CA GLY A 302 3.05 21.35 -2.87
C GLY A 302 3.87 20.41 -1.97
N TRP A 303 3.30 19.29 -1.54
CA TRP A 303 4.02 18.30 -0.73
C TRP A 303 5.02 17.50 -1.56
N LYS A 304 6.07 17.02 -0.90
CA LYS A 304 7.03 16.07 -1.47
C LYS A 304 6.78 14.67 -0.93
N SER A 305 7.38 13.67 -1.56
CA SER A 305 7.48 12.32 -0.99
C SER A 305 8.91 11.81 -1.03
N VAL A 306 9.15 10.70 -0.35
CA VAL A 306 10.44 10.02 -0.31
C VAL A 306 10.29 8.57 -0.77
N HIS A 307 11.24 8.09 -1.57
CA HIS A 307 11.42 6.66 -1.86
C HIS A 307 12.45 6.04 -0.91
N SER A 308 12.04 5.11 -0.04
CA SER A 308 12.95 4.40 0.87
C SER A 308 13.07 2.94 0.48
N ASN A 309 14.25 2.53 0.02
CA ASN A 309 14.54 1.15 -0.41
C ASN A 309 15.68 0.54 0.43
N PRO A 310 15.40 0.11 1.68
CA PRO A 310 16.40 -0.48 2.56
C PRO A 310 16.94 -1.81 2.01
N PRO A 311 18.19 -2.21 2.36
CA PRO A 311 18.78 -3.48 1.92
C PRO A 311 17.93 -4.71 2.26
N ARG A 312 17.36 -4.74 3.48
CA ARG A 312 16.31 -5.70 3.83
C ARG A 312 14.97 -5.10 3.41
N PRO A 313 14.20 -5.75 2.51
CA PRO A 313 12.88 -5.26 2.13
C PRO A 313 12.01 -4.96 3.35
N ALA A 314 11.45 -3.76 3.42
CA ALA A 314 10.60 -3.35 4.54
C ALA A 314 9.33 -4.20 4.63
N PHE A 315 8.68 -4.40 3.48
CA PHE A 315 7.48 -5.21 3.32
C PHE A 315 7.70 -6.29 2.27
N LEU A 316 7.16 -7.48 2.54
CA LEU A 316 7.12 -8.59 1.60
C LEU A 316 5.69 -9.05 1.42
N GLY A 317 5.33 -9.44 0.21
CA GLY A 317 4.05 -10.08 -0.07
C GLY A 317 4.16 -11.24 -1.04
N VAL A 318 3.03 -11.60 -1.64
CA VAL A 318 2.91 -12.74 -2.55
C VAL A 318 2.57 -12.25 -3.96
N ALA A 319 3.50 -12.44 -4.90
CA ALA A 319 3.28 -12.14 -6.30
C ALA A 319 2.29 -13.14 -6.94
N PRO A 320 1.58 -12.74 -8.03
CA PRO A 320 0.84 -13.67 -8.85
C PRO A 320 1.69 -14.88 -9.29
N THR A 321 1.15 -16.09 -9.15
CA THR A 321 1.88 -17.34 -9.43
C THR A 321 1.58 -17.89 -10.83
N THR A 322 0.63 -17.31 -11.55
CA THR A 322 0.23 -17.74 -12.89
C THR A 322 0.30 -16.60 -13.90
N LEU A 323 0.50 -16.94 -15.17
CA LEU A 323 0.46 -15.97 -16.26
C LEU A 323 -0.89 -15.26 -16.33
N ALA A 324 -2.00 -16.00 -16.16
CA ALA A 324 -3.35 -15.43 -16.21
C ALA A 324 -3.58 -14.36 -15.14
N GLN A 325 -3.16 -14.61 -13.89
CA GLN A 325 -3.24 -13.62 -12.81
C GLN A 325 -2.34 -12.41 -13.09
N THR A 326 -1.12 -12.65 -13.57
CA THR A 326 -0.17 -11.57 -13.92
C THR A 326 -0.75 -10.66 -15.02
N LEU A 327 -1.28 -11.24 -16.09
CA LEU A 327 -1.91 -10.49 -17.19
C LEU A 327 -3.13 -9.70 -16.71
N LEU A 328 -3.95 -10.28 -15.83
CA LEU A 328 -5.10 -9.58 -15.26
C LEU A 328 -4.68 -8.37 -14.40
N GLN A 329 -3.61 -8.52 -13.60
CA GLN A 329 -3.05 -7.43 -12.81
C GLN A 329 -2.48 -6.32 -13.69
N HIS A 330 -1.64 -6.67 -14.67
CA HIS A 330 -1.07 -5.72 -15.62
C HIS A 330 -2.15 -4.99 -16.42
N LYS A 331 -3.20 -5.70 -16.85
CA LYS A 331 -4.36 -5.10 -17.51
C LYS A 331 -4.99 -4.02 -16.62
N ARG A 332 -5.32 -4.34 -15.37
CA ARG A 332 -5.92 -3.37 -14.44
C ARG A 332 -5.04 -2.13 -14.22
N TRP A 333 -3.74 -2.32 -14.03
CA TRP A 333 -2.80 -1.22 -13.82
C TRP A 333 -2.65 -0.33 -15.05
N SER A 334 -2.53 -0.93 -16.23
CA SER A 334 -2.39 -0.20 -17.49
C SER A 334 -3.68 0.55 -17.87
N GLU A 335 -4.86 -0.07 -17.68
CA GLU A 335 -6.16 0.58 -17.86
C GLU A 335 -6.36 1.72 -16.86
N GLY A 336 -6.04 1.48 -15.58
CA GLY A 336 -6.13 2.50 -14.53
C GLY A 336 -5.24 3.70 -14.82
N SER A 337 -3.95 3.45 -15.12
CA SER A 337 -2.98 4.51 -15.41
C SER A 337 -3.35 5.30 -16.67
N PHE A 338 -3.81 4.62 -17.72
CA PHE A 338 -4.22 5.30 -18.95
C PHE A 338 -5.52 6.10 -18.77
N SER A 339 -6.46 5.59 -17.98
CA SER A 339 -7.67 6.33 -17.60
C SER A 339 -7.34 7.64 -16.89
N ILE A 340 -6.36 7.63 -15.99
CA ILE A 340 -5.85 8.86 -15.35
C ILE A 340 -5.31 9.83 -16.39
N PHE A 341 -4.48 9.33 -17.32
CA PHE A 341 -3.85 10.13 -18.36
C PHE A 341 -4.87 10.82 -19.29
N LEU A 342 -6.01 10.18 -19.57
CA LEU A 342 -7.10 10.74 -20.38
C LEU A 342 -8.08 11.63 -19.60
N SER A 343 -7.96 11.69 -18.28
CA SER A 343 -8.91 12.40 -17.41
C SER A 343 -8.46 13.84 -17.09
N LYS A 344 -9.28 14.56 -16.29
CA LYS A 344 -8.90 15.84 -15.69
C LYS A 344 -7.61 15.77 -14.84
N TYR A 345 -7.20 14.57 -14.42
CA TYR A 345 -5.98 14.29 -13.66
C TYR A 345 -4.77 13.92 -14.54
N CYS A 346 -4.82 14.17 -15.85
CA CYS A 346 -3.64 14.06 -16.71
C CYS A 346 -2.47 14.86 -16.09
N PRO A 347 -1.26 14.26 -15.89
CA PRO A 347 -0.16 14.95 -15.22
C PRO A 347 0.24 16.28 -15.86
N PHE A 348 0.17 16.38 -17.20
CA PHE A 348 0.48 17.59 -17.95
C PHE A 348 -0.60 18.69 -17.84
N MET A 349 -1.85 18.33 -17.52
CA MET A 349 -2.94 19.28 -17.36
C MET A 349 -3.13 19.65 -15.89
N PHE A 350 -3.29 18.64 -15.02
CA PHE A 350 -3.56 18.83 -13.60
C PHE A 350 -2.34 19.36 -12.84
N GLY A 351 -1.14 18.87 -13.21
CA GLY A 351 0.13 19.25 -12.61
C GLY A 351 0.76 20.50 -13.20
N HIS A 352 0.18 21.06 -14.27
CA HIS A 352 0.70 22.26 -14.91
C HIS A 352 0.78 23.44 -13.92
N GLY A 353 1.96 24.06 -13.83
CA GLY A 353 2.22 25.15 -12.88
C GLY A 353 2.26 24.75 -11.40
N LYS A 354 1.97 23.48 -11.05
CA LYS A 354 1.95 23.00 -9.65
C LYS A 354 3.13 22.10 -9.31
N ILE A 355 3.56 21.27 -10.27
CA ILE A 355 4.74 20.40 -10.15
C ILE A 355 5.66 20.60 -11.36
N LYS A 356 6.95 20.32 -11.18
CA LYS A 356 7.98 20.47 -12.24
C LYS A 356 7.65 19.59 -13.45
N LEU A 357 7.94 20.05 -14.67
CA LEU A 357 7.70 19.29 -15.91
C LEU A 357 8.31 17.88 -15.86
N ARG A 358 9.54 17.74 -15.37
CA ARG A 358 10.21 16.45 -15.16
C ARG A 358 9.44 15.50 -14.23
N HIS A 359 8.73 16.05 -13.25
CA HIS A 359 7.88 15.26 -12.35
C HIS A 359 6.58 14.83 -13.06
N GLN A 360 5.98 15.73 -13.85
CA GLN A 360 4.84 15.40 -14.72
C GLN A 360 5.19 14.26 -15.68
N MET A 361 6.37 14.32 -16.32
CA MET A 361 6.89 13.27 -17.19
C MET A 361 7.03 11.93 -16.45
N GLY A 362 7.55 11.93 -15.21
CA GLY A 362 7.65 10.72 -14.39
C GLY A 362 6.30 10.03 -14.17
N TYR A 363 5.27 10.79 -13.80
CA TYR A 363 3.90 10.27 -13.71
C TYR A 363 3.37 9.76 -15.06
N SER A 364 3.71 10.44 -16.16
CA SER A 364 3.21 10.08 -17.49
C SER A 364 3.80 8.78 -18.06
N ILE A 365 4.93 8.27 -17.55
CA ILE A 365 5.50 6.99 -17.97
C ILE A 365 4.46 5.86 -17.85
N TYR A 366 3.76 5.80 -16.70
CA TYR A 366 2.73 4.80 -16.45
C TYR A 366 1.43 5.09 -17.22
N GLY A 367 1.08 6.37 -17.36
CA GLY A 367 -0.08 6.78 -18.16
C GLY A 367 0.05 6.40 -19.64
N LEU A 368 1.27 6.39 -20.18
CA LEU A 368 1.58 6.04 -21.57
C LEU A 368 1.92 4.56 -21.78
N TRP A 369 1.89 3.75 -20.73
CA TRP A 369 2.20 2.32 -20.82
C TRP A 369 1.29 1.58 -21.80
N ALA A 370 -0.04 1.74 -21.68
CA ALA A 370 -0.98 1.09 -22.60
C ALA A 370 -0.86 1.61 -24.04
N PRO A 371 -0.85 2.93 -24.30
CA PRO A 371 -0.65 3.47 -25.66
C PRO A 371 0.62 2.99 -26.37
N ASN A 372 1.69 2.71 -25.62
CA ASN A 372 2.95 2.22 -26.18
C ASN A 372 2.83 0.84 -26.85
N SER A 373 1.73 0.10 -26.62
CA SER A 373 1.44 -1.15 -27.33
C SER A 373 1.25 -0.96 -28.83
N ILE A 374 0.69 0.19 -29.28
CA ILE A 374 0.42 0.47 -30.70
C ILE A 374 1.71 0.60 -31.53
N PRO A 375 2.66 1.49 -31.18
CA PRO A 375 3.93 1.57 -31.91
C PRO A 375 4.74 0.28 -31.80
N THR A 376 4.63 -0.45 -30.69
CA THR A 376 5.27 -1.77 -30.54
C THR A 376 4.71 -2.78 -31.53
N LEU A 377 3.39 -2.87 -31.68
CA LEU A 377 2.75 -3.74 -32.68
C LEU A 377 3.15 -3.34 -34.10
N TYR A 378 3.20 -2.04 -34.40
CA TYR A 378 3.70 -1.56 -35.69
C TYR A 378 5.14 -2.04 -35.94
N TYR A 379 6.02 -1.88 -34.95
CA TYR A 379 7.44 -2.27 -35.04
C TYR A 379 7.65 -3.77 -35.20
N VAL A 380 6.75 -4.61 -34.67
CA VAL A 380 6.85 -6.07 -34.81
C VAL A 380 6.26 -6.54 -36.15
N ILE A 381 5.14 -5.95 -36.59
CA ILE A 381 4.39 -6.43 -37.75
C ILE A 381 4.98 -5.90 -39.06
N ILE A 382 5.23 -4.59 -39.15
CA ILE A 382 5.58 -3.95 -40.43
C ILE A 382 6.94 -4.40 -40.97
N PRO A 383 8.03 -4.45 -40.18
CA PRO A 383 9.30 -4.98 -40.66
C PRO A 383 9.24 -6.44 -41.07
N SER A 384 8.49 -7.27 -40.33
CA SER A 384 8.30 -8.69 -40.65
C SER A 384 7.59 -8.88 -41.99
N LEU A 385 6.53 -8.10 -42.25
CA LEU A 385 5.81 -8.13 -43.53
C LEU A 385 6.65 -7.58 -44.69
N ALA A 386 7.43 -6.53 -44.45
CA ALA A 386 8.32 -5.96 -45.44
C ALA A 386 9.42 -6.95 -45.83
N LEU A 387 10.01 -7.63 -44.85
CA LEU A 387 10.99 -8.70 -45.06
C LEU A 387 10.39 -9.86 -45.88
N LEU A 388 9.19 -10.32 -45.52
CA LEU A 388 8.51 -11.41 -46.25
C LEU A 388 8.22 -11.05 -47.72
N LYS A 389 7.95 -9.77 -48.00
CA LYS A 389 7.63 -9.27 -49.35
C LYS A 389 8.83 -8.72 -50.12
N GLY A 390 10.02 -8.70 -49.52
CA GLY A 390 11.21 -8.06 -50.12
C GLY A 390 11.05 -6.56 -50.34
N ILE A 391 10.20 -5.88 -49.57
CA ILE A 391 9.99 -4.43 -49.66
C ILE A 391 11.01 -3.75 -48.74
N SER A 392 11.81 -2.83 -49.29
CA SER A 392 12.70 -2.02 -48.45
C SER A 392 11.89 -1.02 -47.61
N LEU A 393 12.09 -1.03 -46.29
CA LEU A 393 11.45 -0.08 -45.37
C LEU A 393 12.09 1.31 -45.40
N PHE A 394 13.38 1.36 -45.70
CA PHE A 394 14.15 2.58 -45.76
C PHE A 394 14.69 2.76 -47.18
N PRO A 395 14.79 4.00 -47.69
CA PRO A 395 15.42 4.24 -48.98
C PRO A 395 16.89 3.80 -48.94
N GLU A 396 17.38 3.22 -50.03
CA GLU A 396 18.81 2.98 -50.19
C GLU A 396 19.55 4.33 -50.22
N VAL A 397 20.45 4.53 -49.27
CA VAL A 397 21.31 5.71 -49.26
C VAL A 397 22.46 5.46 -50.24
N MET A 398 22.35 5.99 -51.46
CA MET A 398 23.49 6.08 -52.36
C MET A 398 24.43 7.17 -51.86
N ILE A 399 25.48 6.80 -51.11
CA ILE A 399 26.57 7.71 -50.78
C ILE A 399 27.37 7.95 -52.07
N GLN A 400 27.05 9.03 -52.79
CA GLN A 400 27.88 9.58 -53.87
C GLN A 400 29.14 10.21 -53.26
N ASN A 401 30.07 9.38 -52.82
CA ASN A 401 31.52 9.63 -52.84
C ASN A 401 32.23 8.42 -52.20
N ARG A 402 32.82 7.58 -53.05
CA ARG A 402 33.83 6.60 -52.64
C ARG A 402 35.08 7.35 -52.15
N LYS A 403 35.11 7.74 -50.87
CA LYS A 403 36.33 7.77 -50.05
C LYS A 403 35.96 7.35 -48.64
N SER A 404 36.16 6.06 -48.37
CA SER A 404 36.26 5.42 -47.06
C SER A 404 35.40 6.01 -45.93
N LEU A 405 34.19 5.50 -45.77
CA LEU A 405 33.61 5.35 -44.44
C LEU A 405 33.24 3.87 -44.31
N SER A 406 34.10 3.14 -43.61
CA SER A 406 33.77 1.83 -43.09
C SER A 406 32.45 1.92 -42.33
N LEU A 407 31.48 1.12 -42.78
CA LEU A 407 30.31 0.65 -42.05
C LEU A 407 30.22 1.14 -40.60
N VAL A 408 29.46 2.20 -40.37
CA VAL A 408 28.73 2.33 -39.10
C VAL A 408 27.42 1.59 -39.30
N SER A 409 27.49 0.27 -39.28
CA SER A 409 26.34 -0.56 -38.95
C SER A 409 26.03 -0.30 -37.49
N TYR A 410 25.11 0.62 -37.19
CA TYR A 410 24.38 0.54 -35.92
C TYR A 410 23.43 -0.65 -36.02
N ALA A 411 24.01 -1.84 -35.94
CA ALA A 411 23.31 -2.98 -35.42
C ALA A 411 22.94 -2.61 -33.97
N PHE A 412 21.66 -2.45 -33.71
CA PHE A 412 21.12 -2.52 -32.36
C PHE A 412 21.39 -3.94 -31.83
N TYR A 413 22.61 -4.17 -31.37
CA TYR A 413 22.90 -5.25 -30.43
C TYR A 413 22.32 -4.82 -29.09
N TYR A 414 21.15 -5.37 -28.77
CA TYR A 414 20.75 -5.56 -27.39
C TYR A 414 21.72 -6.58 -26.78
N ASN A 415 22.54 -6.14 -25.83
CA ASN A 415 23.11 -6.97 -24.76
C ASN A 415 22.51 -6.49 -23.46
#